data_AF-A0A7W6TQN8-F1
#
_entry.id   AF-A0A7W6TQN8-F1
#
_cell.length_a   1.000
_cell.length_b   1.000
_cell.length_c   1.000
_cell.angle_alpha   90.00
_cell.angle_beta   90.00
_cell.angle_gamma   90.00
#
_symmetry.space_group_name_H-M   'P 1'
#
loop_
_entity.id
_entity.type
_entity.pdbx_description
1 polymer ?
#
loop_
_entity_poly.entity_id
_entity_poly.type
_entity_poly.pdbx_seq_one_letter_code
_entity_poly.pdbx_strand_id
1 'polypeptide(L)' 'MEHYVGLDVSLKLTSICIVDRTGKVEREGVVTSDPEAIATFIKLHAPHVVRIGLETGARRHGCGPS' A
#
# COMPACT_ATOMS: atom_id res chain seq x y z
N MET A 1 -16.92 -2.15 10.14
CA MET A 1 -15.83 -1.14 10.19
C MET A 1 -15.20 -1.13 8.82
N GLU A 2 -15.20 0.04 8.19
CA GLU A 2 -14.69 0.21 6.82
C GLU A 2 -13.25 0.68 6.92
N HIS A 3 -12.32 -0.08 6.34
CA HIS A 3 -10.91 0.29 6.31
C HIS A 3 -10.49 0.69 4.90
N TYR A 4 -9.61 1.67 4.83
CA TYR A 4 -8.96 2.12 3.60
C TYR A 4 -7.49 1.84 3.72
N VAL A 5 -6.89 1.34 2.65
CA VAL A 5 -5.47 0.99 2.62
C VAL A 5 -4.78 1.85 1.58
N GLY A 6 -3.73 2.57 1.96
CA GLY A 6 -2.76 3.18 1.06
C GLY A 6 -1.55 2.27 0.91
N LEU A 7 -1.16 1.98 -0.32
CA LEU A 7 0.03 1.23 -0.67
C LEU A 7 1.00 2.16 -1.40
N ASP A 8 2.16 2.42 -0.80
CA ASP A 8 3.29 3.05 -1.48
C ASP A 8 4.28 1.96 -1.89
N VAL A 9 4.27 1.61 -3.17
CA VAL A 9 5.09 0.50 -3.70
C VAL A 9 6.41 1.06 -4.24
N SER A 10 7.51 0.63 -3.61
CA SER A 10 8.88 0.89 -4.07
C SER A 10 9.54 -0.38 -4.64
N LEU A 11 10.82 -0.29 -5.02
CA LEU A 11 11.55 -1.39 -5.69
C LEU A 11 11.84 -2.61 -4.81
N LYS A 12 11.84 -2.46 -3.49
CA LYS A 12 12.23 -3.52 -2.55
C LYS A 12 11.22 -3.70 -1.43
N LEU A 13 10.66 -2.59 -0.96
CA LEU A 13 9.73 -2.54 0.15
C LEU A 13 8.48 -1.77 -0.25
N THR A 14 7.36 -2.17 0.30
CA THR A 14 6.06 -1.50 0.13
C THR A 14 5.60 -1.03 1.49
N SER A 15 5.31 0.26 1.61
CA SER A 15 4.71 0.83 2.80
C SER A 15 3.20 0.71 2.70
N ILE A 16 2.57 0.29 3.80
CA ILE A 16 1.14 0.05 3.89
C ILE A 16 0.61 0.92 5.02
N CYS A 17 -0.36 1.79 4.71
CA CYS A 17 -1.06 2.62 5.68
C CYS A 17 -2.54 2.21 5.69
N ILE A 18 -3.06 1.83 6.86
CA ILE A 18 -4.45 1.45 7.07
C ILE A 18 -5.11 2.55 7.87
N VAL A 19 -6.18 3.12 7.31
CA VAL A 19 -6.97 4.16 7.94
C VAL A 19 -8.43 3.74 8.06
N ASP A 20 -9.09 4.21 9.12
CA ASP A 20 -10.55 4.10 9.29
C ASP A 20 -11.28 5.14 8.41
N ARG A 21 -12.61 5.04 8.31
CA ARG A 21 -13.48 6.02 7.61
C ARG A 21 -13.28 7.47 8.04
N THR A 22 -12.79 7.70 9.25
CA THR A 22 -12.49 9.06 9.77
C THR A 22 -11.17 9.62 9.24
N GLY A 23 -10.39 8.83 8.49
CA GLY A 23 -9.04 9.18 8.06
C GLY A 23 -7.98 8.95 9.15
N LYS A 24 -8.37 8.40 10.32
CA LYS A 24 -7.43 8.06 11.38
C LYS A 24 -6.61 6.83 10.98
N VAL A 25 -5.30 6.93 11.16
CA VAL A 25 -4.38 5.78 11.02
C VAL A 25 -4.67 4.77 12.14
N GLU A 26 -5.05 3.58 11.73
CA GLU A 26 -5.24 2.42 12.59
C GLU A 26 -3.97 1.55 12.62
N ARG A 27 -3.27 1.46 11.48
CA ARG A 27 -2.03 0.67 11.37
C ARG A 27 -1.14 1.16 10.24
N GLU A 28 0.16 1.05 10.47
CA GLU A 28 1.18 1.26 9.45
C GLU A 28 2.17 0.10 9.49
N GLY A 29 2.72 -0.25 8.34
CA GLY A 29 3.74 -1.28 8.25
C GLY A 29 4.50 -1.23 6.93
N VAL A 30 5.64 -1.90 6.91
CA VAL A 30 6.46 -2.04 5.71
C VAL A 30 6.67 -3.51 5.49
N VAL A 31 6.37 -3.97 4.27
CA VAL A 31 6.57 -5.34 3.83
C VAL A 31 7.47 -5.36 2.61
N THR A 32 7.98 -6.53 2.23
CA THR A 32 8.62 -6.70 0.91
C THR A 32 7.64 -6.33 -0.19
N SER A 33 8.15 -5.83 -1.31
CA SER A 33 7.35 -5.55 -2.53
C SER A 33 6.90 -6.84 -3.23
N ASP A 34 6.45 -7.80 -2.44
CA ASP A 34 5.93 -9.09 -2.87
C ASP A 34 4.41 -9.07 -2.69
N PRO A 35 3.62 -9.40 -3.74
CA PRO A 35 2.17 -9.33 -3.68
C PRO A 35 1.59 -10.25 -2.59
N GLU A 36 2.22 -11.38 -2.26
CA GLU A 36 1.76 -12.25 -1.17
C GLU A 36 1.98 -11.60 0.20
N ALA A 37 3.13 -10.95 0.40
CA ALA A 37 3.44 -10.27 1.66
C ALA A 37 2.45 -9.11 1.90
N ILE A 38 2.16 -8.33 0.85
CA ILE A 38 1.20 -7.24 0.89
C ILE A 38 -0.21 -7.77 1.18
N ALA A 39 -0.66 -8.79 0.45
CA ALA A 39 -1.99 -9.37 0.65
C ALA A 39 -2.16 -9.97 2.05
N THR A 40 -1.13 -10.62 2.59
CA THR A 40 -1.13 -11.19 3.94
C THR A 40 -1.26 -10.10 5.00
N PHE A 41 -0.49 -9.02 4.87
CA PHE A 41 -0.56 -7.89 5.80
C PHE A 41 -1.95 -7.24 5.80
N ILE A 42 -2.53 -7.01 4.63
CA ILE A 42 -3.88 -6.43 4.49
C ILE A 42 -4.93 -7.37 5.10
N LYS A 43 -4.88 -8.67 4.82
CA LYS A 43 -5.85 -9.63 5.39
C LYS A 43 -5.77 -9.72 6.91
N LEU A 44 -4.57 -9.63 7.48
CA LEU A 44 -4.35 -9.72 8.93
C LEU A 44 -4.85 -8.49 9.68
N HIS A 45 -4.81 -7.31 9.05
CA HIS A 45 -5.04 -6.03 9.74
C HIS A 45 -6.28 -5.27 9.25
N ALA A 46 -6.74 -5.53 8.03
CA ALA A 46 -7.92 -4.92 7.42
C ALA A 46 -8.77 -5.98 6.68
N PRO A 47 -9.36 -6.97 7.40
CA PRO A 47 -10.18 -8.02 6.78
C PRO A 47 -11.44 -7.47 6.07
N HIS A 48 -11.87 -6.25 6.42
CA HIS A 48 -12.99 -5.53 5.81
C HIS A 48 -12.52 -4.30 5.04
N VAL A 49 -11.40 -4.40 4.33
CA VAL A 49 -10.92 -3.32 3.45
C VAL A 49 -11.96 -3.02 2.37
N VAL A 50 -12.34 -1.75 2.26
CA VAL A 50 -13.31 -1.28 1.27
C VAL A 50 -12.60 -0.79 0.01
N ARG A 51 -11.43 -0.18 0.18
CA ARG A 51 -10.65 0.37 -0.94
C ARG A 51 -9.15 0.30 -0.66
N ILE A 52 -8.40 -0.02 -1.69
CA ILE A 52 -6.94 -0.01 -1.70
C ILE A 52 -6.49 1.05 -2.73
N GLY A 53 -5.77 2.07 -2.27
CA GLY A 53 -5.06 3.02 -3.12
C GLY A 53 -3.66 2.49 -3.40
N LEU A 54 -3.24 2.52 -4.67
CA LEU A 54 -1.90 2.09 -5.08
C LEU A 54 -1.15 3.29 -5.64
N GLU A 55 -0.16 3.74 -4.89
CA GLU A 55 0.81 4.75 -5.28
C GLU A 55 2.08 4.02 -5.70
N THR A 56 2.23 3.82 -7.01
CA THR A 56 3.49 3.34 -7.56
C THR A 56 4.34 4.55 -7.93
N GLY A 57 5.41 4.76 -7.19
CA GLY A 57 6.46 5.69 -7.59
C GLY A 57 7.11 5.17 -8.85
N ALA A 58 6.59 5.56 -10.03
CA ALA A 58 7.21 5.24 -11.30
C ALA A 58 8.64 5.79 -11.27
N ARG A 59 9.62 4.91 -11.05
CA ARG A 59 11.01 5.27 -11.23
C ARG A 59 11.14 5.59 -12.71
N ARG A 60 11.25 6.88 -13.00
CA ARG A 60 11.50 7.44 -14.33
C ARG A 60 12.64 6.66 -14.97
N HIS A 61 12.30 5.70 -15.83
CA HIS A 61 13.23 5.11 -16.77
C HIS A 61 13.16 5.99 -18.01
N GLY A 62 14.23 6.74 -18.26
CA GLY A 62 14.56 7.35 -19.55
C GLY A 62 13.58 8.41 -20.06
N CYS A 63 13.94 9.68 -19.86
CA CYS A 63 13.72 10.63 -20.95
C CYS A 63 14.65 10.20 -22.10
N GLY A 64 14.10 9.51 -23.08
CA GLY A 64 14.57 9.50 -24.46
C GLY A 64 13.30 9.61 -25.33
N PRO A 65 13.31 10.34 -26.47
CA PRO A 65 14.46 10.70 -27.28
C PRO A 65 14.68 12.23 -27.37
N SER A 66 15.94 12.64 -27.54
CA SER A 66 16.30 13.91 -28.18
C SER A 66 17.56 13.67 -29.00
#